data_AF-A0A3D4IGP8-F1
#
_entry.id   AF-A0A3D4IGP8-F1
#
_cell.length_a   1.000
_cell.length_b   1.000
_cell.length_c   1.000
_cell.angle_alpha   90.00
_cell.angle_beta   90.00
_cell.angle_gamma   90.00
#
_symmetry.space_group_name_H-M   'P 1'
#
loop_
_entity.id
_entity.type
_entity.pdbx_description
1 polymer ?
#
loop_
_entity_poly.entity_id
_entity_poly.type
_entity_poly.pdbx_seq_one_letter_code
_entity_poly.pdbx_strand_id
1 'polypeptide(L)'
;MHSNNYTFAFAAILTVIAAVLLAFASEGLRPQQEANIALEKRSDILRAVHAKPINPNEVVTYYTKNVAELVVNAKGETLSGLKAFDLVLKDEY
;
A
#
# COMPACT_ATOMS: atom_id res chain seq x y z
N MET A 1 31.79 -16.31 38.18
CA MET A 1 31.27 -15.58 37.02
C MET A 1 30.03 -16.30 36.53
N HIS A 2 28.84 -15.80 36.89
CA HIS A 2 27.59 -16.37 36.37
C HIS A 2 27.46 -15.98 34.90
N SER A 3 27.22 -16.99 34.08
CA SER A 3 27.37 -16.94 32.63
C SER A 3 26.46 -15.89 32.00
N ASN A 4 27.06 -14.88 31.35
CA ASN A 4 26.42 -13.92 30.45
C ASN A 4 25.57 -14.61 29.34
N ASN A 5 25.78 -15.91 29.14
CA ASN A 5 25.03 -16.73 28.20
C ASN A 5 23.54 -16.86 28.55
N TYR A 6 23.17 -16.84 29.84
CA TYR A 6 21.75 -16.90 30.23
C TYR A 6 20.99 -15.64 29.84
N THR A 7 21.59 -14.46 30.05
CA THR A 7 21.01 -13.18 29.64
C THR A 7 20.93 -13.07 28.13
N PHE A 8 21.97 -13.53 27.41
CA PHE A 8 21.98 -13.54 25.95
C PHE A 8 20.90 -14.45 25.35
N ALA A 9 20.78 -15.69 25.86
CA ALA A 9 19.76 -16.63 25.41
C ALA A 9 18.34 -16.16 25.76
N PHE A 10 18.15 -15.56 26.94
CA PHE A 10 16.88 -14.98 27.34
C PHE A 10 16.47 -13.81 26.43
N ALA A 11 17.38 -12.88 26.15
CA ALA A 11 17.14 -11.77 25.24
C ALA A 11 16.83 -12.26 23.81
N ALA A 12 17.53 -13.30 23.33
CA ALA A 12 17.26 -13.91 22.03
C ALA A 12 15.82 -14.50 21.95
N ILE A 13 15.38 -15.21 22.98
CA ILE A 13 14.01 -15.77 23.01
C ILE A 13 12.97 -14.65 23.08
N LEU A 14 13.19 -13.65 23.94
CA LEU A 14 12.29 -12.51 24.11
C LEU A 14 12.16 -11.68 22.82
N THR A 15 13.26 -11.47 22.09
CA THR A 15 13.24 -10.76 20.81
C THR A 15 12.50 -11.53 19.71
N VAL A 16 12.64 -12.87 19.66
CA VAL A 16 11.86 -13.69 18.72
C VAL A 16 10.36 -13.57 19.01
N ILE A 17 9.95 -13.62 20.28
CA ILE A 17 8.54 -13.46 20.67
C ILE A 17 8.04 -12.06 20.28
N ALA A 18 8.80 -11.01 20.59
CA ALA A 18 8.45 -9.64 20.23
C ALA A 18 8.34 -9.45 18.72
N ALA A 19 9.25 -10.04 17.93
CA ALA A 19 9.23 -9.96 16.47
C ALA A 19 7.97 -10.61 15.89
N VAL A 20 7.58 -11.78 16.38
CA VAL A 20 6.36 -12.47 15.95
C VAL A 20 5.12 -11.63 16.27
N LEU A 21 5.02 -11.09 17.48
CA LEU A 21 3.89 -10.24 17.87
C LEU A 21 3.79 -8.96 17.02
N LEU A 22 4.93 -8.30 16.79
CA LEU A 22 4.98 -7.09 15.99
C LEU A 22 4.67 -7.37 14.51
N ALA A 23 5.07 -8.52 13.98
CA ALA A 23 4.72 -8.97 12.64
C ALA A 23 3.21 -9.15 12.49
N PHE A 24 2.55 -9.83 13.42
CA PHE A 24 1.09 -9.98 13.41
C PHE A 24 0.36 -8.64 13.56
N ALA A 25 0.81 -7.80 14.49
CA ALA A 25 0.25 -6.46 14.66
C ALA A 25 0.41 -5.62 13.38
N SER A 26 1.59 -5.65 12.77
CA SER A 26 1.87 -4.97 11.50
C SER A 26 0.93 -5.47 10.40
N GLU A 27 0.90 -6.79 10.14
CA GLU A 27 0.03 -7.43 9.14
C GLU A 27 -1.45 -7.06 9.32
N GLY A 28 -1.95 -7.01 10.56
CA GLY A 28 -3.33 -6.62 10.84
C GLY A 28 -3.64 -5.14 10.58
N LEU A 29 -2.64 -4.25 10.67
CA LEU A 29 -2.81 -2.81 10.44
C LEU A 29 -2.59 -2.42 8.96
N ARG A 30 -1.81 -3.19 8.19
CA ARG A 30 -1.57 -2.96 6.75
C ARG A 30 -2.85 -2.79 5.90
N PRO A 31 -3.93 -3.61 6.03
CA PRO A 31 -5.09 -3.46 5.15
C PRO A 31 -5.78 -2.10 5.30
N GLN A 32 -5.79 -1.52 6.50
CA GLN A 32 -6.38 -0.19 6.72
C GLN A 32 -5.51 0.93 6.14
N GLN A 33 -4.18 0.78 6.23
CA GLN A 33 -3.24 1.72 5.63
C GLN A 33 -3.33 1.68 4.10
N GLU A 34 -3.36 0.49 3.50
CA GLU A 34 -3.49 0.31 2.05
C GLU A 34 -4.80 0.89 1.51
N ALA A 35 -5.92 0.67 2.21
CA ALA A 35 -7.21 1.25 1.83
C ALA A 35 -7.20 2.78 1.84
N ASN A 36 -6.58 3.39 2.84
CA ASN A 36 -6.46 4.85 2.94
C ASN A 36 -5.51 5.42 1.87
N ILE A 37 -4.38 4.75 1.61
CA ILE A 37 -3.44 5.14 0.54
C ILE A 37 -4.10 5.05 -0.84
N ALA A 38 -4.88 4.00 -1.10
CA ALA A 38 -5.61 3.85 -2.35
C ALA A 38 -6.67 4.97 -2.53
N LEU A 39 -7.35 5.34 -1.45
CA LEU A 39 -8.32 6.43 -1.45
C LEU A 39 -7.66 7.79 -1.70
N GLU A 40 -6.54 8.06 -1.04
CA GLU A 40 -5.76 9.28 -1.22
C GLU A 40 -5.28 9.41 -2.67
N LYS A 41 -4.67 8.36 -3.24
CA LYS A 41 -4.26 8.32 -4.65
C LYS A 41 -5.42 8.65 -5.60
N ARG A 42 -6.61 8.07 -5.39
CA ARG A 42 -7.80 8.36 -6.21
C ARG A 42 -8.25 9.81 -6.05
N SER A 43 -8.21 10.35 -4.83
CA SER A 43 -8.55 11.74 -4.53
C SER A 43 -7.59 12.71 -5.20
N ASP A 44 -6.29 12.42 -5.17
CA ASP A 44 -5.26 13.27 -5.78
C ASP A 44 -5.35 13.27 -7.31
N ILE A 45 -5.66 12.13 -7.94
CA ILE A 45 -5.93 12.08 -9.39
C ILE A 45 -7.16 12.95 -9.72
N LEU A 46 -8.23 12.87 -8.94
CA LEU A 46 -9.43 13.69 -9.16
C LEU A 46 -9.14 15.19 -8.96
N ARG A 47 -8.32 15.56 -7.97
CA ARG A 47 -7.88 16.95 -7.75
C ARG A 47 -7.07 17.47 -8.93
N ALA A 48 -6.19 16.66 -9.51
CA ALA A 48 -5.39 17.04 -10.69
C ALA A 48 -6.27 17.38 -11.91
N VAL A 49 -7.44 16.76 -12.03
CA VAL A 49 -8.44 17.05 -13.08
C VAL A 49 -9.52 18.06 -12.64
N HIS A 50 -9.27 18.85 -11.59
CA HIS A 50 -10.21 19.82 -10.99
C HIS A 50 -11.54 19.24 -10.49
N ALA A 51 -11.66 17.92 -10.30
CA ALA A 51 -12.79 17.30 -9.64
C ALA A 51 -12.56 17.29 -8.11
N LYS A 52 -13.41 17.99 -7.35
CA LYS A 52 -13.40 17.98 -5.88
C LYS A 52 -14.58 17.15 -5.33
N PRO A 53 -14.43 15.83 -5.17
CA PRO A 53 -15.37 15.03 -4.38
C PRO A 53 -15.27 15.40 -2.89
N ILE A 54 -16.40 15.40 -2.18
CA ILE A 54 -16.50 15.88 -0.80
C ILE A 54 -16.23 14.74 0.20
N ASN A 55 -16.55 13.50 -0.16
CA ASN A 55 -16.48 12.34 0.73
C ASN A 55 -15.72 11.13 0.12
N PRO A 56 -15.11 10.27 0.94
CA PRO A 56 -14.42 9.04 0.50
C PRO A 56 -15.22 8.16 -0.48
N ASN A 57 -16.51 7.95 -0.20
CA ASN A 57 -17.38 7.11 -1.04
C ASN A 57 -17.70 7.79 -2.38
N GLU A 58 -17.76 9.12 -2.39
CA GLU A 58 -17.93 9.90 -3.62
C GLU A 58 -16.66 9.86 -4.46
N VAL A 59 -15.47 9.91 -3.85
CA VAL A 59 -14.18 9.74 -4.57
C VAL A 59 -14.20 8.45 -5.39
N VAL A 60 -14.53 7.32 -4.76
CA VAL A 60 -14.53 6.01 -5.43
C VAL A 60 -15.53 5.96 -6.57
N THR A 61 -16.74 6.48 -6.35
CA THR A 61 -17.81 6.48 -7.35
C THR A 61 -17.51 7.42 -8.52
N TYR A 62 -16.98 8.61 -8.24
CA TYR A 62 -16.65 9.61 -9.25
C TYR A 62 -15.43 9.19 -10.07
N TYR A 63 -14.43 8.59 -9.42
CA TYR A 63 -13.26 8.01 -10.07
C TYR A 63 -13.68 6.91 -11.05
N THR A 64 -14.49 5.94 -10.59
CA THR A 64 -14.93 4.80 -11.43
C THR A 64 -15.75 5.24 -12.64
N LYS A 65 -16.51 6.34 -12.52
CA LYS A 65 -17.36 6.85 -13.60
C LYS A 65 -16.64 7.75 -14.60
N ASN A 66 -15.62 8.50 -14.16
CA ASN A 66 -15.03 9.57 -14.96
C ASN A 66 -13.56 9.35 -15.32
N VAL A 67 -12.90 8.34 -14.74
CA VAL A 67 -11.50 8.04 -15.01
C VAL A 67 -11.42 6.74 -15.79
N ALA A 68 -10.99 6.83 -17.05
CA ALA A 68 -10.58 5.68 -17.83
C ALA A 68 -9.12 5.37 -17.50
N GLU A 69 -8.87 4.25 -16.82
CA GLU A 69 -7.52 3.75 -16.57
C GLU A 69 -6.96 3.18 -17.88
N LEU A 70 -6.01 3.90 -18.48
CA LEU A 70 -5.30 3.47 -19.69
C LEU A 70 -3.84 3.18 -19.33
N VAL A 71 -3.42 1.94 -19.51
CA VAL A 71 -2.01 1.55 -19.38
C VAL A 71 -1.37 1.64 -20.76
N VAL A 72 -0.37 2.51 -20.89
CA VAL A 72 0.38 2.69 -22.13
C VAL A 72 1.81 2.15 -21.98
N ASN A 73 2.30 1.43 -22.99
CA ASN A 73 3.70 1.03 -23.02
C ASN A 73 4.59 2.19 -23.51
N ALA A 74 5.91 2.07 -23.37
CA ALA A 74 6.89 3.07 -23.84
C ALA A 74 6.85 3.33 -25.37
N LYS A 75 6.09 2.55 -26.14
CA LYS A 75 5.88 2.71 -27.59
C LYS A 75 4.53 3.37 -27.93
N GLY A 76 3.75 3.76 -26.92
CA GLY A 76 2.45 4.43 -27.11
C GLY A 76 1.29 3.48 -27.41
N GLU A 77 1.47 2.17 -27.26
CA GLU A 77 0.39 1.19 -27.45
C GLU A 77 -0.40 1.02 -26.14
N THR A 78 -1.73 1.06 -26.25
CA THR A 78 -2.64 0.87 -25.12
C THR A 78 -2.79 -0.62 -24.82
N LEU A 79 -2.37 -1.04 -23.63
CA LEU A 79 -2.57 -2.40 -23.13
C LEU A 79 -3.95 -2.47 -22.46
N SER A 80 -4.96 -2.91 -23.21
CA SER A 80 -6.32 -3.06 -22.71
C SER A 80 -6.44 -4.36 -21.90
N GLY A 81 -6.62 -4.25 -20.58
CA GLY A 81 -6.82 -5.41 -19.70
C GLY A 81 -6.00 -5.42 -18.40
N LEU A 82 -5.14 -4.43 -18.17
CA LEU A 82 -4.36 -4.30 -16.94
C LEU A 82 -4.94 -3.19 -16.06
N LYS A 83 -5.25 -3.48 -14.80
CA LYS A 83 -5.61 -2.45 -13.80
C LYS A 83 -4.39 -1.59 -13.54
N ALA A 84 -4.51 -0.27 -13.70
CA ALA A 84 -3.36 0.64 -13.60
C ALA A 84 -2.73 0.62 -12.20
N PHE A 85 -3.51 0.27 -11.18
CA PHE A 85 -3.06 0.18 -9.79
C PHE A 85 -2.38 -1.13 -9.39
N ASP A 86 -2.58 -2.22 -10.15
CA ASP A 86 -1.94 -3.52 -9.87
C ASP A 86 -0.61 -3.68 -10.63
N LEU A 87 -0.24 -2.69 -11.43
CA LEU A 87 1.03 -2.69 -12.16
C LEU A 87 2.15 -2.22 -11.25
N VAL A 88 2.95 -3.18 -10.80
CA VAL A 88 4.29 -2.93 -10.27
C VAL A 88 5.16 -2.50 -11.45
N LEU A 89 5.28 -1.19 -11.68
CA LEU A 89 6.36 -0.64 -12.48
C LEU A 89 7.65 -1.03 -11.75
N LYS A 90 8.34 -2.02 -12.30
CA LYS A 90 9.58 -2.57 -11.78
C LYS A 90 10.50 -1.43 -11.37
N ASP A 91 10.96 -1.50 -10.12
CA ASP A 91 11.87 -0.56 -9.46
C ASP A 91 12.80 0.14 -10.46
N GLU A 92 12.54 1.42 -10.70
CA GLU A 92 13.62 2.29 -11.14
C GLU A 92 14.50 2.54 -9.91
N TYR A 93 15.70 1.96 -9.97
CA TYR A 93 16.78 2.05 -8.99
C TYR A 93 17.10 3.49 -8.56
#